data_AF-A0A1G9EWI4-F1
#
_entry.id   AF-A0A1G9EWI4-F1
#
_cell.length_a   1.000
_cell.length_b   1.000
_cell.length_c   1.000
_cell.angle_alpha   90.00
_cell.angle_beta   90.00
_cell.angle_gamma   90.00
#
_symmetry.space_group_name_H-M   'P 1'
#
loop_
_entity.id
_entity.type
_entity.pdbx_description
1 polymer ?
#
loop_
_entity_poly.entity_id
_entity_poly.type
_entity_poly.pdbx_seq_one_letter_code
_entity_poly.pdbx_strand_id
1 'polypeptide(L)'
;MSRECSADPVGGRGQPVGAGVGTPGHCRDDHAARGLDAESLRFYGAPHVAFLFVHGDGAARLAADVGAYMQTLLLAMTAYGLGSCPQGLLSFYADTVRAELGVTTGRLLGGISFGYADEAAPVNRIAIDRAVLDSTTAFHA
;
A
#
# COMPACT_ATOMS: atom_id res chain seq x y z
N MET A 1 -15.54 32.90 2.05
CA MET A 1 -14.47 33.42 2.93
C MET A 1 -13.44 32.32 3.06
N SER A 2 -12.56 32.23 2.07
CA SER A 2 -11.51 31.22 1.95
C SER A 2 -10.52 31.39 3.11
N ARG A 3 -10.24 30.31 3.83
CA ARG A 3 -9.12 30.24 4.75
C ARG A 3 -8.10 29.32 4.11
N GLU A 4 -7.03 29.87 3.55
CA GLU A 4 -5.82 29.13 3.25
C GLU A 4 -5.39 28.33 4.48
N CYS A 5 -5.21 27.02 4.31
CA CYS A 5 -4.57 26.17 5.30
C CYS A 5 -3.06 26.50 5.27
N SER A 6 -2.60 27.24 6.28
CA SER A 6 -1.18 27.56 6.46
C SER A 6 -0.42 26.28 6.82
N ALA A 7 0.41 25.81 5.90
CA ALA A 7 1.42 24.80 6.20
C ALA A 7 2.58 25.48 6.95
N ASP A 8 2.70 25.23 8.25
CA ASP A 8 3.94 25.56 8.97
C ASP A 8 5.09 24.70 8.43
N PRO A 9 6.25 25.28 8.08
CA PRO A 9 7.37 24.53 7.56
C PRO A 9 8.07 23.83 8.73
N VAL A 10 7.83 22.53 8.91
CA VAL A 10 8.71 21.71 9.73
C VAL A 10 10.05 21.60 9.03
N GLY A 11 11.03 22.36 9.52
CA GLY A 11 12.42 22.31 9.08
C GLY A 11 13.03 20.93 9.34
N GLY A 12 13.25 20.15 8.28
CA GLY A 12 13.99 18.91 8.29
C GLY A 12 14.11 18.36 6.87
N ARG A 13 15.34 18.18 6.36
CA ARG A 13 15.65 17.65 5.03
C ARG A 13 15.38 16.15 4.94
N GLY A 14 14.13 15.76 5.05
CA GLY A 14 13.66 14.40 4.80
C GLY A 14 12.35 14.45 4.01
N GLN A 15 12.42 14.19 2.71
CA GLN A 15 11.20 13.93 1.93
C GLN A 15 10.51 12.68 2.48
N PRO A 16 9.17 12.67 2.59
CA PRO A 16 8.44 11.46 2.95
C PRO A 16 8.55 10.45 1.79
N VAL A 17 9.44 9.47 1.94
CA VAL A 17 9.45 8.27 1.10
C VAL A 17 8.28 7.40 1.57
N GLY A 18 7.29 7.19 0.69
CA GLY A 18 6.16 6.28 0.97
C GLY A 18 4.82 6.95 1.28
N ALA A 19 4.50 8.10 0.66
CA ALA A 19 3.11 8.53 0.58
C ALA A 19 2.34 7.59 -0.37
N GLY A 20 1.78 6.51 0.18
CA GLY A 20 0.76 5.70 -0.50
C GLY A 20 -0.40 6.59 -0.95
N VAL A 21 -1.24 6.08 -1.87
CA VAL A 21 -2.37 6.80 -2.49
C VAL A 21 -3.12 7.64 -1.46
N GLY A 22 -2.74 8.90 -1.40
CA GLY A 22 -3.29 9.96 -0.59
C GLY A 22 -3.27 11.15 -1.52
N THR A 23 -4.42 11.43 -2.10
CA THR A 23 -4.60 12.54 -3.03
C THR A 23 -4.09 13.82 -2.37
N PRO A 24 -3.18 14.59 -3.00
CA PRO A 24 -2.69 15.85 -2.45
C PRO A 24 -3.88 16.77 -2.12
N GLY A 25 -4.05 17.12 -0.84
CA GLY A 25 -5.05 18.13 -0.41
C GLY A 25 -6.03 17.73 0.70
N HIS A 26 -6.01 16.52 1.23
CA HIS A 26 -6.99 16.12 2.26
C HIS A 26 -6.38 16.22 3.67
N CYS A 27 -6.88 17.16 4.47
CA CYS A 27 -6.55 17.29 5.88
C CYS A 27 -6.98 16.02 6.66
N ARG A 28 -6.26 15.70 7.73
CA ARG A 28 -6.53 14.53 8.60
C ARG A 28 -7.96 14.45 9.19
N ASP A 29 -8.73 15.53 9.14
CA ASP A 29 -10.11 15.62 9.64
C ASP A 29 -11.18 15.42 8.55
N ASP A 30 -10.81 14.97 7.34
CA ASP A 30 -11.78 14.81 6.26
C ASP A 30 -12.52 13.47 6.36
N HIS A 31 -13.82 13.53 6.66
CA HIS A 31 -14.71 12.37 6.79
C HIS A 31 -14.79 11.49 5.52
N ALA A 32 -14.29 11.99 4.37
CA ALA A 32 -14.08 11.23 3.14
C ALA A 32 -13.08 10.06 3.27
N ALA A 33 -12.14 10.13 4.24
CA ALA A 33 -11.21 9.03 4.53
C ALA A 33 -11.93 7.73 4.95
N ARG A 34 -13.12 7.84 5.58
CA ARG A 34 -13.91 6.67 5.97
C ARG A 34 -14.42 5.85 4.78
N GLY A 35 -14.61 6.48 3.62
CA GLY A 35 -15.05 5.79 2.40
C GLY A 35 -13.94 4.97 1.77
N LEU A 36 -12.70 5.47 1.81
CA LEU A 36 -11.52 4.74 1.36
C LEU A 36 -11.28 3.51 2.23
N ASP A 37 -11.50 3.59 3.55
CA ASP A 37 -11.40 2.44 4.45
C ASP A 37 -12.42 1.34 4.08
N ALA A 38 -13.68 1.72 3.84
CA ALA A 38 -14.73 0.75 3.52
C ALA A 38 -14.47 0.00 2.20
N GLU A 39 -14.01 0.72 1.16
CA GLU A 39 -13.75 0.11 -0.15
C GLU A 39 -12.44 -0.68 -0.17
N SER A 40 -11.43 -0.22 0.57
CA SER A 40 -10.19 -0.96 0.79
C SER A 40 -10.44 -2.30 1.48
N LEU A 41 -11.38 -2.34 2.43
CA LEU A 41 -11.80 -3.58 3.11
C LEU A 41 -12.66 -4.50 2.23
N ARG A 42 -13.25 -3.97 1.15
CA ARG A 42 -13.90 -4.74 0.07
C ARG A 42 -12.98 -4.98 -1.12
N PHE A 43 -11.66 -4.88 -0.91
CA PHE A 43 -10.63 -5.19 -1.90
C PHE A 43 -10.74 -4.35 -3.19
N TYR A 44 -11.34 -3.16 -3.11
CA TYR A 44 -11.68 -2.32 -4.26
C TYR A 44 -12.53 -3.04 -5.33
N GLY A 45 -13.34 -4.02 -4.91
CA GLY A 45 -14.13 -4.86 -5.81
C GLY A 45 -13.33 -5.94 -6.55
N ALA A 46 -12.06 -6.16 -6.18
CA ALA A 46 -11.25 -7.22 -6.76
C ALA A 46 -11.84 -8.62 -6.45
N PRO A 47 -11.82 -9.56 -7.42
CA PRO A 47 -12.32 -10.92 -7.22
C PRO A 47 -11.42 -11.77 -6.32
N HIS A 48 -10.16 -11.36 -6.11
CA HIS A 48 -9.17 -12.14 -5.38
C HIS A 48 -8.34 -11.26 -4.43
N VAL A 49 -7.89 -11.86 -3.33
CA VAL A 49 -6.94 -11.27 -2.39
C VAL A 49 -5.89 -12.31 -1.99
N ALA A 50 -4.62 -11.93 -2.00
CA ALA A 50 -3.51 -12.75 -1.50
C ALA A 50 -3.01 -12.19 -0.16
N PHE A 51 -3.13 -12.96 0.93
CA PHE A 51 -2.64 -12.56 2.25
C PHE A 51 -1.22 -13.07 2.50
N LEU A 52 -0.34 -12.19 2.97
CA LEU A 52 1.08 -12.49 3.17
C LEU A 52 1.37 -12.71 4.66
N PHE A 53 1.52 -13.97 5.05
CA PHE A 53 1.89 -14.37 6.40
C PHE A 53 3.39 -14.66 6.51
N VAL A 54 4.03 -14.14 7.56
CA VAL A 54 5.42 -14.40 7.89
C VAL A 54 5.55 -15.23 9.16
N HIS A 55 6.44 -16.22 9.16
CA HIS A 55 6.68 -17.12 10.29
C HIS A 55 8.11 -16.92 10.82
N GLY A 56 8.26 -16.83 12.14
CA GLY A 56 9.54 -16.68 12.82
C GLY A 56 9.77 -15.29 13.43
N ASP A 57 10.92 -15.15 14.12
CA ASP A 57 11.18 -14.05 15.06
C ASP A 57 12.11 -12.95 14.47
N GLY A 58 12.66 -13.18 13.27
CA GLY A 58 13.58 -12.28 12.57
C GLY A 58 12.87 -11.12 11.84
N ALA A 59 12.09 -10.33 12.56
CA ALA A 59 11.07 -9.44 12.00
C ALA A 59 11.53 -8.58 10.80
N ALA A 60 12.69 -7.91 10.88
CA ALA A 60 13.17 -7.04 9.81
C ALA A 60 13.68 -7.80 8.58
N ARG A 61 14.48 -8.85 8.78
CA ARG A 61 15.04 -9.67 7.68
C ARG A 61 13.92 -10.40 6.95
N LEU A 62 13.01 -11.02 7.70
CA LEU A 62 11.88 -11.75 7.14
C LEU A 62 10.90 -10.81 6.43
N ALA A 63 10.67 -9.59 6.95
CA ALA A 63 9.88 -8.59 6.25
C ALA A 63 10.50 -8.18 4.91
N ALA A 64 11.83 -8.06 4.83
CA ALA A 64 12.52 -7.78 3.57
C ALA A 64 12.35 -8.92 2.55
N ASP A 65 12.49 -10.17 2.99
CA ASP A 65 12.31 -11.34 2.11
C ASP A 65 10.85 -11.45 1.61
N VAL A 66 9.87 -11.20 2.48
CA VAL A 66 8.45 -11.13 2.06
C VAL A 66 8.19 -9.94 1.15
N GLY A 67 8.86 -8.79 1.36
CA GLY A 67 8.79 -7.65 0.46
C GLY A 67 9.31 -7.97 -0.94
N ALA A 68 10.42 -8.72 -1.04
CA ALA A 68 10.95 -9.19 -2.32
C ALA A 68 9.99 -10.19 -3.01
N TYR A 69 9.41 -11.12 -2.24
CA TYR A 69 8.37 -12.02 -2.75
C TYR A 69 7.15 -11.25 -3.26
N MET A 70 6.64 -10.30 -2.46
CA MET A 70 5.51 -9.45 -2.82
C MET A 70 5.79 -8.72 -4.14
N GLN A 71 6.94 -8.06 -4.28
CA GLN A 71 7.29 -7.36 -5.51
C GLN A 71 7.39 -8.29 -6.72
N THR A 72 7.96 -9.49 -6.55
CA THR A 72 8.03 -10.49 -7.61
C THR A 72 6.63 -10.92 -8.06
N LEU A 73 5.72 -11.14 -7.11
CA LEU A 73 4.33 -11.48 -7.40
C LEU A 73 3.59 -10.34 -8.12
N LEU A 74 3.78 -9.08 -7.72
CA LEU A 74 3.17 -7.92 -8.37
C LEU A 74 3.63 -7.77 -9.83
N LEU A 75 4.93 -7.96 -10.09
CA LEU A 75 5.48 -7.94 -11.44
C LEU A 75 4.96 -9.11 -12.28
N ALA A 76 4.84 -10.30 -11.69
CA ALA A 76 4.25 -11.46 -12.37
C ALA A 76 2.77 -11.21 -12.71
N MET A 77 1.95 -10.73 -11.77
CA MET A 77 0.56 -10.34 -12.00
C MET A 77 0.45 -9.36 -13.19
N THR A 78 1.30 -8.33 -13.19
CA THR A 78 1.37 -7.35 -14.28
C THR A 78 1.71 -8.01 -15.63
N ALA A 79 2.67 -8.94 -15.66
CA ALA A 79 3.03 -9.67 -16.88
C ALA A 79 1.88 -10.52 -17.45
N TYR A 80 0.94 -10.94 -16.61
CA TYR A 80 -0.29 -11.63 -17.00
C TYR A 80 -1.49 -10.69 -17.24
N GLY A 81 -1.27 -9.37 -17.24
CA GLY A 81 -2.32 -8.37 -17.47
C GLY A 81 -3.27 -8.16 -16.29
N LEU A 82 -2.86 -8.54 -15.07
CA LEU A 82 -3.63 -8.31 -13.86
C LEU A 82 -3.26 -6.98 -13.20
N GLY A 83 -4.27 -6.25 -12.74
CA GLY A 83 -4.11 -5.16 -11.79
C GLY A 83 -3.97 -5.70 -10.36
N SER A 84 -3.14 -5.04 -9.56
CA SER A 84 -2.87 -5.45 -8.17
C SER A 84 -2.67 -4.24 -7.27
N CYS A 85 -3.19 -4.30 -6.05
CA CYS A 85 -3.04 -3.26 -5.03
C CYS A 85 -2.50 -3.87 -3.72
N PRO A 86 -1.22 -3.62 -3.38
CA PRO A 86 -0.67 -3.97 -2.07
C PRO A 86 -1.31 -3.10 -0.96
N GLN A 87 -1.82 -3.74 0.09
CA GLN A 87 -2.56 -3.09 1.16
C GLN A 87 -2.02 -3.48 2.54
N GLY A 88 -1.33 -2.53 3.19
CA GLY A 88 -0.94 -2.67 4.59
C GLY A 88 -2.13 -2.64 5.55
N LEU A 89 -3.22 -1.93 5.19
CA LEU A 89 -4.44 -1.79 5.99
C LEU A 89 -5.01 -3.14 6.46
N LEU A 90 -4.98 -4.15 5.58
CA LEU A 90 -5.54 -5.48 5.86
C LEU A 90 -4.82 -6.18 7.03
N SER A 91 -3.57 -5.81 7.33
CA SER A 91 -2.84 -6.35 8.48
C SER A 91 -3.43 -5.95 9.84
N PHE A 92 -4.18 -4.85 9.90
CA PHE A 92 -4.85 -4.41 11.15
C PHE A 92 -6.00 -5.33 11.56
N TYR A 93 -6.49 -6.16 10.63
CA TYR A 93 -7.57 -7.12 10.85
C TYR A 93 -7.06 -8.56 10.84
N ALA A 94 -5.80 -8.76 11.24
CA ALA A 94 -5.13 -10.07 11.16
C ALA A 94 -5.86 -11.19 11.92
N ASP A 95 -6.49 -10.90 13.06
CA ASP A 95 -7.27 -11.89 13.81
C ASP A 95 -8.52 -12.34 13.04
N THR A 96 -9.23 -11.41 12.41
CA THR A 96 -10.37 -11.72 11.54
C THR A 96 -9.93 -12.58 10.35
N VAL A 97 -8.86 -12.18 9.64
CA VAL A 97 -8.34 -12.94 8.50
C VAL A 97 -7.92 -14.35 8.93
N ARG A 98 -7.27 -14.50 10.09
CA ARG A 98 -6.90 -15.82 10.63
C ARG A 98 -8.11 -16.69 10.94
N ALA A 99 -9.13 -16.13 11.56
CA ALA A 99 -10.35 -16.85 11.91
C ALA A 99 -11.08 -17.35 10.65
N GLU A 100 -11.23 -16.49 9.64
CA GLU A 100 -11.90 -16.83 8.38
C GLU A 100 -11.15 -17.88 7.55
N LEU A 101 -9.81 -17.83 7.55
CA LEU A 101 -8.97 -18.73 6.73
C LEU A 101 -8.45 -19.96 7.48
N GLY A 102 -8.74 -20.09 8.77
CA GLY A 102 -8.21 -21.18 9.61
C GLY A 102 -6.68 -21.15 9.79
N VAL A 103 -6.06 -19.98 9.68
CA VAL A 103 -4.61 -19.81 9.83
C VAL A 103 -4.26 -19.63 11.32
N THR A 104 -3.49 -20.56 11.87
CA THR A 104 -3.17 -20.59 13.32
C THR A 104 -1.79 -20.03 13.66
N THR A 105 -0.94 -19.78 12.67
CA THR A 105 0.44 -19.34 12.88
C THR A 105 0.82 -18.20 11.94
N GLY A 106 1.88 -17.49 12.31
CA GLY A 106 2.44 -16.43 11.49
C GLY A 106 1.76 -15.07 11.70
N ARG A 107 2.52 -14.02 11.39
CA ARG A 107 2.08 -12.63 11.45
C ARG A 107 1.65 -12.19 10.05
N LEU A 108 0.45 -11.62 9.94
CA LEU A 108 0.00 -11.02 8.69
C LEU A 108 0.74 -9.69 8.47
N LEU A 109 1.44 -9.56 7.34
CA LEU A 109 2.10 -8.31 6.95
C LEU A 109 1.20 -7.39 6.12
N GLY A 110 0.20 -7.96 5.43
CA GLY A 110 -0.75 -7.25 4.59
C GLY A 110 -1.41 -8.19 3.59
N GLY A 111 -2.14 -7.61 2.65
CA GLY A 111 -2.71 -8.36 1.53
C GLY A 111 -2.51 -7.66 0.19
N ILE A 112 -2.75 -8.37 -0.90
CA ILE A 112 -2.73 -7.86 -2.26
C ILE A 112 -4.09 -8.15 -2.86
N SER A 113 -4.89 -7.11 -3.12
CA SER A 113 -6.12 -7.26 -3.90
C SER A 113 -5.76 -7.29 -5.37
N PHE A 114 -6.28 -8.26 -6.14
CA PHE A 114 -5.91 -8.40 -7.55
C PHE A 114 -7.03 -8.97 -8.42
N GLY A 115 -6.97 -8.61 -9.70
CA GLY A 115 -7.94 -8.97 -10.73
C GLY A 115 -7.69 -8.22 -12.02
N TYR A 116 -8.72 -8.09 -12.86
CA TYR A 116 -8.65 -7.22 -14.04
C TYR A 116 -9.07 -5.80 -13.66
N ALA A 117 -8.22 -4.83 -13.98
CA ALA A 117 -8.48 -3.44 -13.65
C ALA A 117 -9.60 -2.85 -14.52
N ASP A 118 -10.41 -1.97 -13.93
CA ASP A 118 -11.31 -1.10 -14.69
C ASP A 118 -10.54 0.13 -15.17
N GLU A 119 -10.12 0.12 -16.44
CA GLU A 119 -9.40 1.24 -17.08
C GLU A 119 -10.25 2.51 -17.23
N ALA A 120 -11.58 2.40 -17.08
CA ALA A 120 -12.47 3.56 -17.08
C ALA A 120 -12.47 4.31 -15.74
N ALA A 121 -12.11 3.63 -14.64
CA ALA A 121 -12.11 4.22 -13.30
C ALA A 121 -11.03 5.31 -13.18
N PRO A 122 -11.39 6.57 -12.83
CA PRO A 122 -10.42 7.68 -12.74
C PRO A 122 -9.27 7.43 -11.77
N VAL A 123 -9.50 6.66 -10.70
CA VAL A 123 -8.49 6.31 -9.70
C VAL A 123 -7.31 5.51 -10.28
N ASN A 124 -7.55 4.73 -11.33
CA ASN A 124 -6.53 3.92 -12.00
C ASN A 124 -5.65 4.74 -12.97
N ARG A 125 -6.00 6.00 -13.21
CA ARG A 125 -5.24 6.93 -14.08
C ARG A 125 -4.32 7.86 -13.29
N ILE A 126 -4.29 7.72 -11.97
CA ILE A 126 -3.42 8.51 -11.10
C ILE A 126 -1.98 8.03 -11.31
N ALA A 127 -1.13 8.92 -11.82
CA ALA A 127 0.31 8.72 -11.84
C ALA A 127 0.91 9.15 -10.50
N ILE A 128 1.71 8.26 -9.88
CA ILE A 128 2.47 8.57 -8.68
C ILE A 128 3.92 8.76 -9.08
N ASP A 129 4.46 9.95 -8.83
CA ASP A 129 5.84 10.27 -9.14
C ASP A 129 6.84 9.42 -8.33
N ARG A 130 8.08 9.35 -8.82
CA ARG A 130 9.20 8.75 -8.11
C ARG A 130 10.26 9.81 -7.85
N ALA A 131 10.97 9.66 -6.74
CA ALA A 131 12.09 10.53 -6.42
C ALA A 131 13.19 10.37 -7.48
N VAL A 132 13.86 11.47 -7.80
CA VAL A 132 14.96 11.49 -8.79
C VAL A 132 16.13 10.64 -8.32
N LEU A 133 16.93 10.09 -9.24
CA LEU A 133 18.02 9.15 -8.92
C LEU A 133 18.98 9.70 -7.86
N ASP A 134 19.38 10.95 -8.01
CA ASP A 134 20.33 11.64 -7.11
C ASP A 134 19.81 11.80 -5.67
N SER A 135 18.50 11.65 -5.45
CA SER A 135 17.90 11.69 -4.11
C SER A 135 17.90 10.33 -3.40
N THR A 136 18.15 9.23 -4.12
CA THR A 136 18.09 7.86 -3.58
C THR A 136 19.39 7.08 -3.73
N THR A 137 20.32 7.53 -4.58
CA THR A 137 21.52 6.77 -4.98
C THR A 137 22.77 7.65 -4.92
N ALA A 138 23.86 7.10 -4.37
CA ALA A 138 25.18 7.71 -4.37
C ALA A 138 26.18 6.78 -5.09
N PHE A 139 27.07 7.38 -5.90
CA PHE A 139 28.12 6.66 -6.62
C PHE A 139 29.49 6.96 -6.00
N HIS A 140 30.30 5.92 -5.82
CA HIS A 140 31.68 6.01 -5.31
C HIS A 140 32.61 5.29 -6.28
N ALA A 141 33.82 5.83 -6.48
CA ALA A 141 34.86 5.29 -7.34
C ALA A 141 36.00 4.68 -6.52
#